data_AF-A0A8T2H1X9-F1
#
_entry.id   AF-A0A8T2H1X9-F1
#
_cell.length_a   1.000
_cell.length_b   1.000
_cell.length_c   1.000
_cell.angle_alpha   90.00
_cell.angle_beta   90.00
_cell.angle_gamma   90.00
#
_symmetry.space_group_name_H-M   'P 1'
#
loop_
_entity.id
_entity.type
_entity.pdbx_description
1 polymer ?
#
loop_
_entity_poly.entity_id
_entity_poly.type
_entity_poly.pdbx_seq_one_letter_code
_entity_poly.pdbx_strand_id
1 'polypeptide(L)'
;MEENYDGDTVTVDDDYHMGCTTPTRDECRIPAYPPCPPPVRRKRTLLPFGKKREPPKKGYFQPPDLDLFFSVVEASKRQPSCA
;
A
#
# COMPACT_ATOMS: atom_id res chain seq x y z
N MET A 1 49.59 -34.57 -25.52
CA MET A 1 49.12 -33.84 -24.33
C MET A 1 49.74 -32.45 -24.42
N GLU A 2 49.02 -31.51 -25.00
CA GLU A 2 49.21 -30.08 -24.75
C GLU A 2 48.00 -29.36 -25.35
N GLU A 3 47.06 -29.00 -24.48
CA GLU A 3 46.05 -28.00 -24.76
C GLU A 3 46.53 -26.72 -24.08
N ASN A 4 46.78 -25.67 -24.84
CA ASN A 4 46.95 -24.32 -24.30
C ASN A 4 45.87 -23.45 -24.95
N TYR A 5 44.69 -23.44 -24.34
CA TYR A 5 43.69 -22.39 -24.53
C TYR A 5 44.21 -21.17 -23.78
N ASP A 6 44.66 -20.16 -24.51
CA ASP A 6 44.95 -18.83 -24.00
C ASP A 6 43.60 -18.14 -23.70
N GLY A 7 43.05 -18.50 -22.54
CA GLY A 7 41.83 -17.92 -22.01
C GLY A 7 42.18 -16.62 -21.29
N ASP A 8 42.02 -15.51 -22.00
CA ASP A 8 41.98 -14.16 -21.45
C ASP A 8 41.06 -14.12 -20.21
N THR A 9 41.67 -14.12 -19.03
CA THR A 9 40.94 -14.05 -17.76
C THR A 9 40.62 -12.58 -17.52
N VAL A 10 39.48 -12.15 -18.04
CA VAL A 10 38.86 -10.87 -17.68
C VAL A 10 38.61 -10.91 -16.16
N THR A 11 39.50 -10.27 -15.41
CA THR A 11 39.27 -9.96 -14.00
C THR A 11 38.14 -8.94 -13.97
N VAL A 12 36.92 -9.41 -13.68
CA VAL A 12 35.81 -8.50 -13.39
C VAL A 12 36.19 -7.83 -12.08
N ASP A 13 36.51 -6.54 -12.10
CA ASP A 13 36.73 -5.76 -10.90
C ASP A 13 35.57 -6.00 -9.93
N ASP A 14 35.87 -6.55 -8.75
CA ASP A 14 34.89 -6.90 -7.71
C ASP A 14 34.14 -5.67 -7.17
N ASP A 15 34.50 -4.45 -7.60
CA ASP A 15 33.88 -3.19 -7.18
C ASP A 15 32.48 -2.97 -7.80
N TYR A 16 32.18 -3.54 -8.97
CA TYR A 16 30.86 -3.45 -9.61
C TYR A 16 29.77 -4.21 -8.85
N HIS A 17 30.15 -5.06 -7.89
CA HIS A 17 29.23 -5.80 -7.03
C HIS A 17 28.94 -5.09 -5.70
N MET A 18 29.65 -4.00 -5.38
CA MET A 18 29.33 -3.18 -4.21
C MET A 18 28.13 -2.28 -4.51
N GLY A 19 26.95 -2.75 -4.15
CA GLY A 19 25.73 -1.94 -4.19
C GLY A 19 25.81 -0.69 -3.30
N CYS A 20 24.87 0.23 -3.47
CA CYS A 20 24.79 1.45 -2.66
C CYS A 20 24.57 1.11 -1.17
N THR A 21 25.45 1.60 -0.29
CA THR A 21 25.32 1.45 1.18
C THR A 21 25.20 2.82 1.87
N THR A 22 24.67 2.83 3.10
CA THR A 22 24.57 4.07 3.89
C THR A 22 25.96 4.48 4.39
N PRO A 23 26.33 5.78 4.35
CA PRO A 23 27.60 6.25 4.89
C PRO A 23 27.84 5.82 6.34
N THR A 24 29.06 5.34 6.63
CA THR A 24 29.47 4.82 7.94
C THR A 24 30.23 5.84 8.80
N ARG A 25 30.72 6.94 8.20
CA ARG A 25 31.42 8.02 8.92
C ARG A 25 30.49 8.69 9.93
N ASP A 26 30.97 8.91 11.15
CA ASP A 26 30.15 9.43 12.26
C ASP A 26 29.49 10.78 11.96
N GLU A 27 30.11 11.64 11.15
CA GLU A 27 29.57 12.94 10.72
C GLU A 27 28.30 12.81 9.83
N CYS A 28 28.18 11.70 9.09
CA CYS A 28 27.12 11.47 8.11
C CYS A 28 26.22 10.27 8.45
N ARG A 29 26.56 9.52 9.51
CA ARG A 29 25.88 8.28 9.89
C ARG A 29 24.50 8.62 10.46
N ILE A 30 23.47 7.97 9.93
CA ILE A 30 22.11 8.10 10.47
C ILE A 30 22.11 7.54 11.90
N PRO A 31 21.69 8.32 12.91
CA PRO A 31 21.60 7.83 14.28
C PRO A 31 20.72 6.59 14.36
N ALA A 32 21.12 5.63 15.21
CA ALA A 32 20.27 4.47 15.47
C ALA A 32 18.92 4.94 16.03
N TYR A 33 17.83 4.32 15.59
CA TYR A 33 16.50 4.62 16.13
C TYR A 33 16.52 4.41 17.65
N PRO A 34 15.97 5.35 18.45
CA PRO A 34 15.78 5.09 19.87
C PRO A 34 14.87 3.87 20.03
N PRO A 35 14.98 3.14 21.15
CA PRO A 35 14.08 2.02 21.42
C PRO A 35 12.63 2.51 21.34
N CYS A 36 11.78 1.75 20.66
CA CYS A 36 10.36 2.07 20.57
C CYS A 36 9.78 2.28 21.97
N PRO A 37 8.94 3.31 22.19
CA PRO A 37 8.29 3.48 23.47
C PRO A 37 7.46 2.22 23.80
N PRO A 38 7.27 1.90 25.09
CA PRO A 38 6.46 0.76 25.49
C PRO A 38 5.03 0.88 24.93
N PRO A 39 4.37 -0.24 24.57
CA PRO A 39 3.06 -0.23 23.94
C PRO A 39 2.02 0.43 24.87
N VAL A 40 1.18 1.28 24.27
CA VAL A 40 0.07 1.91 25.01
C VAL A 40 -0.92 0.84 25.47
N ARG A 41 -1.34 0.93 26.74
CA ARG A 41 -2.34 0.01 27.31
C ARG A 41 -3.67 0.22 26.59
N ARG A 42 -4.26 -0.85 26.05
CA ARG A 42 -5.62 -0.79 25.47
C ARG A 42 -6.61 -0.43 26.59
N LYS A 43 -7.40 0.62 26.37
CA LYS A 43 -8.53 0.93 27.24
C LYS A 43 -9.54 -0.22 27.13
N ARG A 44 -9.97 -0.79 28.26
CA ARG A 44 -11.15 -1.67 28.26
C ARG A 44 -12.33 -0.82 27.80
N THR A 45 -12.92 -1.20 26.69
CA THR A 45 -14.16 -0.63 26.15
C THR A 45 -15.24 -0.72 27.22
N LEU A 46 -15.56 0.42 27.83
CA LEU A 46 -16.69 0.59 28.77
C LEU A 46 -18.06 0.53 28.05
N LEU A 47 -18.07 0.33 26.73
CA LEU A 47 -19.27 -0.07 25.99
C LEU A 47 -19.72 -1.43 26.54
N PRO A 48 -21.03 -1.66 26.74
CA PRO A 48 -21.56 -2.89 27.33
C PRO A 48 -21.05 -4.11 26.55
N PHE A 49 -19.98 -4.70 27.09
CA PHE A 49 -19.27 -5.82 26.53
C PHE A 49 -20.11 -7.07 26.80
N GLY A 50 -20.74 -7.58 25.75
CA GLY A 50 -21.40 -8.88 25.81
C GLY A 50 -22.30 -9.18 24.62
N LYS A 51 -22.90 -8.16 23.99
CA LYS A 51 -23.76 -8.37 22.81
C LYS A 51 -23.14 -7.63 21.64
N LYS A 52 -22.60 -8.39 20.68
CA LYS A 52 -22.31 -7.85 19.35
C LYS A 52 -23.58 -7.13 18.89
N ARG A 53 -23.50 -5.84 18.58
CA ARG A 53 -24.64 -5.15 17.95
C ARG A 53 -24.96 -5.91 16.67
N GLU A 54 -26.19 -6.37 16.56
CA GLU A 54 -26.66 -6.98 15.32
C GLU A 54 -26.58 -5.93 14.20
N PRO A 55 -26.21 -6.33 12.98
CA PRO A 55 -26.29 -5.43 11.84
C PRO A 55 -27.73 -4.93 11.67
N PRO A 56 -27.93 -3.71 11.15
CA PRO A 56 -29.26 -3.20 10.84
C PRO A 56 -30.03 -4.17 9.95
N LYS A 57 -31.29 -4.43 10.30
CA LYS A 57 -32.18 -5.38 9.57
C LYS A 57 -32.30 -5.10 8.07
N LYS A 58 -32.10 -3.84 7.66
CA LYS A 58 -32.23 -3.38 6.28
C LYS A 58 -30.88 -3.14 5.58
N GLY A 59 -29.79 -3.66 6.16
CA GLY A 59 -28.43 -3.35 5.72
C GLY A 59 -27.99 -1.94 6.14
N TYR A 60 -26.68 -1.69 6.09
CA TYR A 60 -26.10 -0.38 6.40
C TYR A 60 -26.25 0.62 5.24
N PHE A 61 -26.34 0.09 4.03
CA PHE A 61 -26.49 0.86 2.80
C PHE A 61 -27.71 0.33 2.06
N GLN A 62 -28.61 1.23 1.70
CA GLN A 62 -29.75 0.95 0.86
C GLN A 62 -29.48 1.63 -0.48
N PRO A 63 -28.87 0.94 -1.47
CA PRO A 63 -28.63 1.55 -2.77
C PRO A 63 -29.96 1.97 -3.39
N PRO A 64 -30.01 3.10 -4.11
CA PRO A 64 -31.16 3.42 -4.95
C PRO A 64 -31.31 2.34 -6.04
N ASP A 65 -32.53 2.20 -6.55
CA ASP A 65 -32.78 1.36 -7.72
C ASP A 65 -32.03 1.95 -8.92
N LEU A 66 -31.04 1.21 -9.41
CA LEU A 66 -30.16 1.66 -10.49
C LEU A 66 -30.92 1.79 -11.81
N ASP A 67 -31.87 0.90 -12.09
CA ASP A 67 -32.64 0.93 -13.34
C ASP A 67 -33.53 2.17 -13.38
N LEU A 68 -34.15 2.52 -12.25
CA LEU A 68 -34.88 3.78 -12.12
C LEU A 68 -33.94 5.00 -12.23
N PHE A 69 -32.79 4.95 -11.57
CA PHE A 69 -31.81 6.05 -11.59
C PHE A 69 -31.36 6.37 -13.02
N PHE A 70 -30.97 5.34 -13.79
CA PHE A 70 -30.55 5.53 -15.18
C PHE A 70 -31.71 5.92 -16.10
N SER A 71 -32.92 5.42 -15.87
CA SER A 71 -34.11 5.81 -16.66
C SER A 71 -34.44 7.29 -16.52
N VAL A 72 -34.35 7.85 -15.31
CA VAL A 72 -34.57 9.29 -15.06
C VAL A 72 -33.50 10.14 -15.75
N VAL A 73 -32.23 9.70 -15.67
CA VAL A 73 -31.11 10.38 -16.34
C VAL A 73 -31.27 10.36 -17.85
N GLU A 74 -31.65 9.22 -18.44
CA GLU A 74 -31.92 9.09 -19.87
C GLU A 74 -33.12 9.93 -20.33
N ALA A 75 -34.20 9.98 -19.53
CA ALA A 75 -35.35 10.83 -19.82
C ALA A 75 -34.99 12.33 -19.79
N SER A 76 -34.10 12.74 -18.88
CA SER A 76 -33.63 14.12 -18.77
C SER A 76 -32.78 14.57 -19.97
N LYS A 77 -32.12 13.66 -20.70
CA LYS A 77 -31.26 13.99 -21.85
C LYS A 77 -32.04 14.37 -23.12
N ARG A 78 -33.38 14.23 -23.13
CA ARG A 78 -34.23 14.58 -24.27
C ARG A 78 -34.70 16.04 -24.23
N GLN A 79 -33.79 16.99 -24.03
CA GLN A 79 -34.07 18.37 -24.41
C GLN A 79 -33.78 18.49 -25.91
N PRO A 80 -34.75 18.73 -26.80
CA PRO A 80 -34.41 19.14 -28.15
C PRO A 80 -33.64 20.47 -28.04
N SER A 81 -32.41 20.51 -28.54
CA SER A 81 -31.74 21.79 -28.76
C SER A 81 -32.61 22.59 -29.73
N CYS A 82 -33.16 23.72 -29.28
CA CYS A 82 -33.88 24.63 -30.16
C CYS A 82 -32.94 25.07 -31.30
N ALA A 83 -33.41 24.86 -32.54
CA ALA A 83 -32.84 25.43 -33.76
C ALA A 83 -33.55 26.74 -34.09
#